data_AF-A0A2D5GFM7-F1
#
_entry.id   AF-A0A2D5GFM7-F1
#
_cell.length_a   1.000
_cell.length_b   1.000
_cell.length_c   1.000
_cell.angle_alpha   90.00
_cell.angle_beta   90.00
_cell.angle_gamma   90.00
#
_symmetry.space_group_name_H-M   'P 1'
#
loop_
_entity.id
_entity.type
_entity.pdbx_description
1 polymer ?
#
loop_
_entity_poly.entity_id
_entity_poly.type
_entity_poly.pdbx_seq_one_letter_code
_entity_poly.pdbx_strand_id
1 'polypeptide(L)'
;EKAFQRVGYQSVALKMLADGDYQLNKSKDIYLDLSAIAKGYGVDKVADYLKQQGYNAFLVEVGGEIRVSGLKPDNSRWRIAIEKPISDGQVVQSVIGITDIAVATSGSYRNYFEQDGQRFSHTIDPATGRPINHKLASVTVLHESCALADALATTLMVMGPDKGLQFAEENKLAVYMLVKSGSEFSVQQTKQFTELAQIQ
;
A
#
# COMPACT_ATOMS: atom_id res chain seq x y z
N GLU A 1 25.82 9.71 5.39
CA GLU A 1 26.80 8.65 5.74
C GLU A 1 26.51 7.99 7.10
N LYS A 2 26.46 8.72 8.23
CA LYS A 2 26.16 8.14 9.55
C LYS A 2 24.79 7.43 9.67
N ALA A 3 23.75 7.92 8.99
CA ALA A 3 22.42 7.30 9.03
C ALA A 3 22.39 5.87 8.44
N PHE A 4 23.13 5.61 7.37
CA PHE A 4 23.19 4.28 6.73
C PHE A 4 23.79 3.20 7.63
N GLN A 5 24.61 3.58 8.61
CA GLN A 5 25.15 2.63 9.59
C GLN A 5 24.05 2.06 10.51
N ARG A 6 22.88 2.71 10.56
CA ARG A 6 21.73 2.39 11.42
C ARG A 6 20.51 1.91 10.61
N VAL A 7 20.69 1.55 9.34
CA VAL A 7 19.64 1.04 8.45
C VAL A 7 20.07 -0.30 7.86
N GLY A 8 19.12 -1.23 7.66
CA GLY A 8 19.34 -2.51 7.00
C GLY A 8 18.58 -3.67 7.64
N TYR A 9 17.61 -4.22 6.92
CA TYR A 9 16.74 -5.29 7.44
C TYR A 9 17.52 -6.57 7.81
N GLN A 10 18.68 -6.80 7.19
CA GLN A 10 19.55 -7.94 7.50
C GLN A 10 20.11 -7.89 8.93
N SER A 11 20.03 -6.73 9.58
CA SER A 11 20.42 -6.57 10.99
C SER A 11 19.28 -6.91 11.96
N VAL A 12 18.10 -7.29 11.45
CA VAL A 12 16.93 -7.74 12.20
C VAL A 12 16.73 -9.23 11.98
N ALA A 13 16.56 -9.99 13.05
CA ALA A 13 16.11 -11.38 12.98
C ALA A 13 14.99 -11.64 13.98
N LEU A 14 13.96 -12.35 13.53
CA LEU A 14 12.85 -12.80 14.38
C LEU A 14 12.96 -14.30 14.58
N LYS A 15 12.91 -14.75 15.84
CA LYS A 15 12.91 -16.17 16.20
C LYS A 15 11.67 -16.49 17.01
N MET A 16 10.91 -17.50 16.58
CA MET A 16 9.84 -18.08 17.39
C MET A 16 10.45 -18.96 18.48
N LEU A 17 10.01 -18.77 19.71
CA LEU A 17 10.43 -19.52 20.89
C LEU A 17 9.52 -20.75 21.07
N ALA A 18 9.94 -21.67 21.96
CA ALA A 18 9.25 -22.94 22.16
C ALA A 18 7.87 -22.79 22.81
N ASP A 19 7.65 -21.69 23.53
CA ASP A 19 6.38 -21.29 24.15
C ASP A 19 5.44 -20.54 23.20
N GLY A 20 5.86 -20.28 21.95
CA GLY A 20 5.09 -19.54 20.96
C GLY A 20 5.34 -18.04 20.94
N ASP A 21 6.17 -17.51 21.86
CA ASP A 21 6.57 -16.10 21.84
C ASP A 21 7.61 -15.82 20.74
N TYR A 22 7.82 -14.53 20.46
CA TYR A 22 8.81 -14.08 19.49
C TYR A 22 9.94 -13.31 20.15
N GLN A 23 11.18 -13.67 19.81
CA GLN A 23 12.37 -12.92 20.15
C GLN A 23 12.86 -12.12 18.93
N LEU A 24 12.99 -10.81 19.11
CA LEU A 24 13.57 -9.89 18.13
C LEU A 24 15.05 -9.65 18.46
N ASN A 25 15.93 -10.01 17.54
CA ASN A 25 17.37 -9.76 17.64
C ASN A 25 17.78 -8.62 16.69
N LYS A 26 18.53 -7.65 17.22
CA LYS A 26 19.11 -6.54 16.45
C LYS A 26 20.63 -6.60 16.56
N SER A 27 21.33 -6.77 15.44
CA SER A 27 22.81 -6.80 15.42
C SER A 27 23.46 -5.41 15.35
N LYS A 28 22.64 -4.36 15.20
CA LYS A 28 23.03 -2.95 15.20
C LYS A 28 21.97 -2.10 15.91
N ASP A 29 22.32 -0.88 16.30
CA ASP A 29 21.37 0.09 16.83
C ASP A 29 20.46 0.66 15.72
N ILE A 30 19.42 -0.11 15.41
CA ILE A 30 18.43 0.17 14.37
C ILE A 30 17.08 0.52 14.97
N TYR A 31 16.46 1.53 14.38
CA TYR A 31 15.08 1.91 14.63
C TYR A 31 14.15 1.13 13.70
N LEU A 32 13.05 0.61 14.25
CA LEU A 32 12.01 -0.06 13.46
C LEU A 32 10.83 0.88 13.35
N ASP A 33 10.53 1.32 12.14
CA ASP A 33 9.32 2.06 11.80
C ASP A 33 8.35 1.12 11.09
N LEU A 34 7.16 0.95 11.67
CA LEU A 34 6.11 0.07 11.14
C LEU A 34 4.99 0.85 10.44
N SER A 35 5.18 2.14 10.18
CA SER A 35 4.15 3.02 9.59
C SER A 35 3.66 2.54 8.22
N ALA A 36 4.47 1.79 7.48
CA ALA A 36 4.15 1.25 6.15
C ALA A 36 3.38 -0.10 6.17
N ILE A 37 2.99 -0.60 7.35
CA ILE A 37 2.27 -1.87 7.50
C ILE A 37 1.24 -1.85 8.64
N ALA A 38 1.42 -0.96 9.62
CA ALA A 38 0.64 -0.96 10.87
C ALA A 38 -0.85 -0.64 10.65
N LYS A 39 -1.19 0.26 9.71
CA LYS A 39 -2.59 0.59 9.41
C LYS A 39 -3.29 -0.62 8.81
N GLY A 40 -2.69 -1.23 7.78
CA GLY A 40 -3.21 -2.46 7.18
C GLY A 40 -3.35 -3.59 8.21
N TYR A 41 -2.39 -3.76 9.13
CA TYR A 41 -2.51 -4.73 10.22
C TYR A 41 -3.69 -4.44 11.16
N GLY A 42 -3.92 -3.17 11.51
CA GLY A 42 -5.07 -2.76 12.30
C GLY A 42 -6.40 -3.09 11.62
N VAL A 43 -6.50 -2.81 10.32
CA VAL A 43 -7.67 -3.17 9.49
C VAL A 43 -7.90 -4.68 9.51
N ASP A 44 -6.84 -5.47 9.33
CA ASP A 44 -6.92 -6.94 9.39
C ASP A 44 -7.48 -7.42 10.73
N LYS A 45 -7.00 -6.87 11.85
CA LYS A 45 -7.49 -7.24 13.19
C LYS A 45 -8.95 -6.91 13.44
N VAL A 46 -9.41 -5.75 13.00
CA VAL A 46 -10.82 -5.36 13.14
C VAL A 46 -11.70 -6.26 12.26
N ALA A 47 -11.29 -6.52 11.01
CA ALA A 47 -12.03 -7.39 10.11
C ALA A 47 -12.11 -8.84 10.63
N ASP A 48 -11.02 -9.39 11.16
CA ASP A 48 -11.00 -10.73 11.75
C ASP A 48 -11.90 -10.81 12.98
N TYR A 49 -11.88 -9.78 13.84
CA TYR A 49 -12.78 -9.68 14.98
C TYR A 49 -14.25 -9.68 14.55
N LEU A 50 -14.63 -8.89 13.54
CA LEU A 50 -15.99 -8.86 13.01
C LEU A 50 -16.44 -10.24 12.49
N LYS A 51 -15.56 -10.95 11.76
CA LYS A 51 -15.84 -12.33 11.33
C LYS A 51 -16.07 -13.27 12.51
N GLN A 52 -15.25 -13.18 13.56
CA GLN A 52 -15.40 -13.99 14.77
C GLN A 52 -16.71 -13.70 15.52
N GLN A 53 -17.23 -12.48 15.43
CA GLN A 53 -18.55 -12.11 15.97
C GLN A 53 -19.72 -12.56 15.07
N GLY A 54 -19.46 -13.21 13.93
CA GLY A 54 -20.47 -13.70 13.00
C GLY A 54 -20.93 -12.69 11.94
N TYR A 55 -20.26 -11.53 11.83
CA TYR A 55 -20.54 -10.58 10.76
C TYR A 55 -19.82 -11.03 9.48
N ASN A 56 -20.59 -11.43 8.47
CA ASN A 56 -20.07 -11.94 7.19
C ASN A 56 -20.03 -10.90 6.06
N ALA A 57 -20.65 -9.73 6.26
CA ALA A 57 -20.67 -8.64 5.30
C ALA A 57 -20.29 -7.32 5.98
N PHE A 58 -19.14 -6.74 5.61
CA PHE A 58 -18.64 -5.50 6.19
C PHE A 58 -17.58 -4.81 5.33
N LEU A 59 -17.31 -3.54 5.65
CA LEU A 59 -16.16 -2.77 5.19
C LEU A 59 -15.49 -2.14 6.42
N VAL A 60 -14.19 -2.34 6.54
CA VAL A 60 -13.34 -1.69 7.55
C VAL A 60 -12.40 -0.75 6.81
N GLU A 61 -12.23 0.48 7.31
CA GLU A 61 -11.29 1.46 6.79
C GLU A 61 -10.52 2.12 7.94
N VAL A 62 -9.20 2.24 7.78
CA VAL A 62 -8.33 2.98 8.71
C VAL A 62 -7.24 3.69 7.92
N GLY A 63 -7.35 5.01 7.77
CA GLY A 63 -6.27 5.85 7.21
C GLY A 63 -6.00 5.63 5.72
N GLY A 64 -7.01 5.17 4.97
CA GLY A 64 -6.95 4.85 3.54
C GLY A 64 -6.83 3.36 3.24
N GLU A 65 -6.48 2.53 4.22
CA GLU A 65 -6.41 1.08 4.09
C GLU A 65 -7.79 0.47 4.37
N ILE A 66 -8.22 -0.44 3.50
CA ILE A 66 -9.58 -0.96 3.46
C ILE A 66 -9.54 -2.50 3.45
N ARG A 67 -10.48 -3.15 4.13
CA ARG A 67 -10.80 -4.57 3.93
C ARG A 67 -12.30 -4.77 3.88
N VAL A 68 -12.75 -5.50 2.87
CA VAL A 68 -14.16 -5.82 2.67
C VAL A 68 -14.40 -7.32 2.79
N SER A 69 -15.60 -7.70 3.22
CA SER A 69 -16.07 -9.09 3.18
C SER A 69 -17.53 -9.13 2.77
N GLY A 70 -17.92 -10.19 2.06
CA GLY A 70 -19.28 -10.41 1.60
C GLY A 70 -19.82 -9.34 0.66
N LEU A 71 -21.11 -9.44 0.36
CA LEU A 71 -21.85 -8.51 -0.48
C LEU A 71 -22.69 -7.56 0.37
N LYS A 72 -23.05 -6.41 -0.21
CA LYS A 72 -24.04 -5.50 0.39
C LYS A 72 -25.43 -6.16 0.41
N PRO A 73 -26.39 -5.64 1.20
CA PRO A 73 -27.75 -6.18 1.25
C PRO A 73 -28.49 -6.27 -0.09
N ASP A 74 -28.08 -5.46 -1.08
CA ASP A 74 -28.58 -5.47 -2.45
C ASP A 74 -27.90 -6.52 -3.36
N ASN A 75 -27.11 -7.44 -2.78
CA ASN A 75 -26.26 -8.43 -3.46
C ASN A 75 -25.18 -7.84 -4.40
N SER A 76 -24.90 -6.54 -4.32
CA SER A 76 -23.82 -5.94 -5.09
C SER A 76 -22.51 -5.89 -4.30
N ARG A 77 -21.40 -5.85 -5.03
CA ARG A 77 -20.04 -5.70 -4.49
C ARG A 77 -19.86 -4.35 -3.79
N TRP A 78 -18.87 -4.27 -2.91
CA TRP A 78 -18.44 -3.00 -2.33
C TRP A 78 -17.78 -2.16 -3.42
N ARG A 79 -18.16 -0.87 -3.49
CA ARG A 79 -17.62 0.07 -4.48
C ARG A 79 -16.56 0.93 -3.79
N ILE A 80 -15.32 0.83 -4.25
CA ILE A 80 -14.20 1.62 -3.74
C ILE A 80 -13.73 2.56 -4.85
N ALA A 81 -13.60 3.84 -4.54
CA ALA A 81 -13.05 4.81 -5.46
C ALA A 81 -11.51 4.80 -5.39
N ILE A 82 -10.87 4.74 -6.54
CA ILE A 82 -9.45 5.05 -6.70
C ILE A 82 -9.36 6.51 -7.11
N GLU A 83 -8.61 7.30 -6.35
CA GLU A 83 -8.50 8.73 -6.54
C GLU A 83 -7.29 9.09 -7.41
N LYS A 84 -7.47 10.10 -8.25
CA LYS A 84 -6.38 10.79 -8.95
C LYS A 84 -6.20 12.17 -8.32
N PRO A 85 -4.95 12.57 -8.00
CA PRO A 85 -4.69 13.92 -7.51
C PRO A 85 -4.88 14.96 -8.63
N ILE A 86 -5.45 16.11 -8.27
CA ILE A 86 -5.53 17.32 -9.09
C ILE A 86 -4.94 18.51 -8.31
N SER A 87 -4.76 19.66 -8.95
CA SER A 87 -4.21 20.87 -8.30
C SER A 87 -4.96 21.26 -7.03
N ASP A 88 -6.28 21.15 -7.04
CA ASP A 88 -7.16 21.64 -5.97
C ASP A 88 -7.83 20.52 -5.16
N GLY A 89 -7.28 19.31 -5.19
CA GLY A 89 -7.82 18.18 -4.42
C GLY A 89 -7.66 16.82 -5.10
N GLN A 90 -8.72 16.02 -5.05
CA GLN A 90 -8.78 14.67 -5.62
C GLN A 90 -10.07 14.51 -6.41
N VAL A 91 -9.99 13.81 -7.52
CA VAL A 91 -11.16 13.38 -8.29
C VAL A 91 -11.15 11.86 -8.40
N VAL A 92 -12.33 11.28 -8.51
CA VAL A 92 -12.47 9.84 -8.77
C VAL A 92 -11.85 9.54 -10.14
N GLN A 93 -10.82 8.70 -10.14
CA GLN A 93 -10.19 8.19 -11.35
C GLN A 93 -10.90 6.93 -11.86
N SER A 94 -11.26 6.05 -10.93
CA SER A 94 -11.92 4.79 -11.24
C SER A 94 -12.73 4.33 -10.03
N VAL A 95 -13.77 3.54 -10.25
CA VAL A 95 -14.52 2.86 -9.20
C VAL A 95 -14.41 1.36 -9.43
N ILE A 96 -13.96 0.65 -8.42
CA ILE A 96 -13.80 -0.80 -8.46
C ILE A 96 -14.85 -1.49 -7.60
N GLY A 97 -15.47 -2.54 -8.15
CA GLY A 97 -16.33 -3.47 -7.42
C GLY A 97 -15.52 -4.64 -6.87
N ILE A 98 -15.45 -4.76 -5.54
CA ILE A 98 -14.67 -5.79 -4.85
C ILE A 98 -15.47 -6.52 -3.76
N THR A 99 -15.02 -7.74 -3.42
CA THR A 99 -15.54 -8.55 -2.29
C THR A 99 -14.40 -9.38 -1.74
N ASP A 100 -14.44 -9.66 -0.43
CA ASP A 100 -13.53 -10.57 0.27
C ASP A 100 -12.03 -10.32 0.01
N ILE A 101 -11.65 -9.04 -0.02
CA ILE A 101 -10.29 -8.60 -0.32
C ILE A 101 -10.00 -7.27 0.40
N ALA A 102 -8.71 -6.98 0.58
CA ALA A 102 -8.23 -5.70 1.07
C ALA A 102 -7.68 -4.81 -0.05
N VAL A 103 -7.66 -3.52 0.22
CA VAL A 103 -7.12 -2.46 -0.63
C VAL A 103 -6.21 -1.58 0.21
N ALA A 104 -5.02 -1.28 -0.28
CA ALA A 104 -4.18 -0.24 0.30
C ALA A 104 -3.62 0.65 -0.80
N THR A 105 -3.47 1.94 -0.50
CA THR A 105 -2.97 2.92 -1.46
C THR A 105 -1.84 3.74 -0.86
N SER A 106 -0.65 3.64 -1.46
CA SER A 106 0.46 4.56 -1.21
C SER A 106 0.44 5.68 -2.22
N GLY A 107 0.57 6.92 -1.77
CA GLY A 107 0.54 8.11 -2.64
C GLY A 107 1.58 9.14 -2.23
N SER A 108 2.27 9.71 -3.22
CA SER A 108 3.20 10.84 -3.01
C SER A 108 2.48 12.20 -3.07
N TYR A 109 1.14 12.18 -3.19
CA TYR A 109 0.36 13.38 -3.47
C TYR A 109 -0.15 14.13 -2.23
N ARG A 110 -0.40 13.45 -1.10
CA ARG A 110 -0.88 14.07 0.15
C ARG A 110 0.25 14.71 0.96
N ASN A 111 1.43 14.11 0.94
CA ASN A 111 2.57 14.47 1.78
C ASN A 111 3.79 14.71 0.90
N TYR A 112 3.86 15.91 0.35
CA TYR A 112 5.04 16.43 -0.32
C TYR A 112 5.35 17.82 0.20
N PHE A 113 6.61 18.20 0.17
CA PHE A 113 7.01 19.59 0.34
C PHE A 113 7.80 20.02 -0.89
N GLU A 114 7.61 21.27 -1.32
CA GLU A 114 8.37 21.87 -2.39
C GLU A 114 9.49 22.72 -1.79
N GLN A 115 10.72 22.48 -2.23
CA GLN A 115 11.87 23.30 -1.90
C GLN A 115 12.68 23.51 -3.18
N ASP A 116 13.01 24.77 -3.48
CA ASP A 116 13.78 25.18 -4.68
C ASP A 116 13.20 24.67 -6.01
N GLY A 117 11.86 24.59 -6.10
CA GLY A 117 11.15 24.08 -7.28
C GLY A 117 11.17 22.56 -7.43
N GLN A 118 11.72 21.82 -6.45
CA GLN A 118 11.74 20.37 -6.40
C GLN A 118 10.75 19.84 -5.36
N ARG A 119 9.93 18.88 -5.78
CA ARG A 119 8.95 18.20 -4.93
C ARG A 119 9.60 17.01 -4.23
N PHE A 120 9.55 17.00 -2.90
CA PHE A 120 10.09 15.93 -2.07
C PHE A 120 8.96 15.09 -1.48
N SER A 121 9.00 13.78 -1.71
CA SER A 121 8.09 12.81 -1.08
C SER A 121 8.52 12.53 0.37
N HIS A 122 7.56 12.15 1.23
CA HIS A 122 7.86 11.56 2.55
C HIS A 122 8.39 10.12 2.44
N THR A 123 8.22 9.47 1.29
CA THR A 123 8.78 8.14 1.02
C THR A 123 10.27 8.25 0.71
N ILE A 124 11.10 7.58 1.51
CA ILE A 124 12.55 7.56 1.36
C ILE A 124 12.96 6.28 0.63
N ASP A 125 13.80 6.43 -0.40
CA ASP A 125 14.48 5.30 -1.01
C ASP A 125 15.60 4.82 -0.07
N PRO A 126 15.53 3.59 0.47
CA PRO A 126 16.52 3.09 1.43
C PRO A 126 17.91 2.87 0.81
N ALA A 127 18.04 2.77 -0.52
CA ALA A 127 19.33 2.62 -1.20
C ALA A 127 20.08 3.96 -1.26
N THR A 128 19.36 5.06 -1.45
CA THR A 128 19.95 6.41 -1.58
C THR A 128 19.81 7.27 -0.33
N GLY A 129 18.93 6.90 0.60
CA GLY A 129 18.64 7.65 1.82
C GLY A 129 17.98 9.00 1.52
N ARG A 130 17.39 9.16 0.33
CA ARG A 130 16.78 10.39 -0.16
C ARG A 130 15.30 10.16 -0.50
N PRO A 131 14.48 11.22 -0.51
CA PRO A 131 13.13 11.16 -1.07
C PRO A 131 13.13 10.59 -2.49
N ILE A 132 12.15 9.75 -2.78
CA ILE A 132 11.88 9.28 -4.15
C ILE A 132 11.60 10.47 -5.08
N ASN A 133 12.06 10.40 -6.33
CA ASN A 133 11.98 11.51 -7.31
C ASN A 133 11.41 11.11 -8.68
N HIS A 134 10.78 9.94 -8.79
CA HIS A 134 10.16 9.45 -10.03
C HIS A 134 8.71 9.94 -10.19
N LYS A 135 8.11 9.61 -11.34
CA LYS A 135 6.77 10.11 -11.75
C LYS A 135 5.57 9.34 -11.18
N LEU A 136 5.79 8.24 -10.46
CA LEU A 136 4.72 7.47 -9.83
C LEU A 136 4.03 8.31 -8.74
N ALA A 137 2.73 8.53 -8.93
CA ALA A 137 1.91 9.39 -8.08
C ALA A 137 1.15 8.60 -7.02
N SER A 138 0.63 7.43 -7.39
CA SER A 138 0.01 6.49 -6.45
C SER A 138 0.17 5.05 -6.92
N VAL A 139 0.12 4.15 -5.95
CA VAL A 139 0.04 2.70 -6.13
C VAL A 139 -1.08 2.19 -5.25
N THR A 140 -2.03 1.47 -5.85
CA THR A 140 -3.11 0.77 -5.15
C THR A 140 -2.90 -0.73 -5.33
N VAL A 141 -2.93 -1.47 -4.22
CA VAL A 141 -2.73 -2.93 -4.19
C VAL A 141 -3.96 -3.61 -3.64
N LEU A 142 -4.41 -4.67 -4.32
CA LEU A 142 -5.42 -5.59 -3.81
C LEU A 142 -4.74 -6.84 -3.26
N HIS A 143 -5.11 -7.26 -2.05
CA HIS A 143 -4.53 -8.44 -1.41
C HIS A 143 -5.49 -9.02 -0.35
N GLU A 144 -5.36 -10.30 0.01
CA GLU A 144 -6.21 -10.92 1.04
C GLU A 144 -5.95 -10.39 2.46
N SER A 145 -4.71 -10.01 2.73
CA SER A 145 -4.25 -9.28 3.93
C SER A 145 -4.03 -7.82 3.60
N CYS A 146 -4.68 -6.95 4.36
CA CYS A 146 -4.54 -5.50 4.27
C CYS A 146 -3.14 -5.05 4.70
N ALA A 147 -2.52 -5.70 5.70
CA ALA A 147 -1.14 -5.45 6.09
C ALA A 147 -0.15 -5.67 4.92
N LEU A 148 -0.32 -6.77 4.17
CA LEU A 148 0.52 -7.04 3.01
C LEU A 148 0.22 -6.08 1.85
N ALA A 149 -1.04 -5.70 1.63
CA ALA A 149 -1.37 -4.67 0.64
C ALA A 149 -0.66 -3.34 0.95
N ASP A 150 -0.68 -2.89 2.21
CA ASP A 150 -0.06 -1.65 2.69
C ASP A 150 1.47 -1.65 2.49
N ALA A 151 2.11 -2.75 2.92
CA ALA A 151 3.55 -2.94 2.74
C ALA A 151 3.96 -3.00 1.26
N LEU A 152 3.19 -3.71 0.43
CA LEU A 152 3.45 -3.80 -1.01
C LEU A 152 3.24 -2.46 -1.72
N ALA A 153 2.19 -1.71 -1.37
CA ALA A 153 1.95 -0.39 -1.95
C ALA A 153 3.14 0.55 -1.68
N THR A 154 3.68 0.53 -0.46
CA THR A 154 4.87 1.31 -0.10
C THR A 154 6.11 0.83 -0.84
N THR A 155 6.31 -0.50 -0.93
CA THR A 155 7.45 -1.11 -1.63
C THR A 155 7.47 -0.72 -3.12
N LEU A 156 6.33 -0.83 -3.78
CA LEU A 156 6.16 -0.48 -5.18
C LEU A 156 6.30 1.03 -5.42
N MET A 157 5.83 1.85 -4.48
CA MET A 157 6.06 3.30 -4.49
C MET A 157 7.55 3.64 -4.43
N VAL A 158 8.37 2.88 -3.69
CA VAL A 158 9.84 3.05 -3.66
C VAL A 158 10.50 2.61 -4.96
N MET A 159 10.03 1.50 -5.56
CA MET A 159 10.60 0.97 -6.81
C MET A 159 10.36 1.87 -8.02
N GLY A 160 9.30 2.67 -7.99
CA GLY A 160 8.88 3.49 -9.13
C GLY A 160 8.09 2.70 -10.17
N PRO A 161 7.63 3.36 -11.24
CA PRO A 161 6.60 2.82 -12.12
C PRO A 161 7.08 1.59 -12.90
N ASP A 162 8.26 1.66 -13.54
CA ASP A 162 8.71 0.59 -14.43
C ASP A 162 9.17 -0.66 -13.65
N LYS A 163 10.07 -0.49 -12.67
CA LYS A 163 10.55 -1.60 -11.83
C LYS A 163 9.45 -2.17 -10.94
N GLY A 164 8.58 -1.29 -10.42
CA GLY A 164 7.46 -1.71 -9.59
C GLY A 164 6.45 -2.55 -10.38
N LEU A 165 6.09 -2.12 -11.61
CA LEU A 165 5.19 -2.90 -12.46
C LEU A 165 5.82 -4.24 -12.84
N GLN A 166 7.11 -4.26 -13.20
CA GLN A 166 7.81 -5.51 -13.49
C GLN A 166 7.78 -6.47 -12.29
N PHE A 167 8.13 -5.97 -11.09
CA PHE A 167 8.08 -6.77 -9.86
C PHE A 167 6.65 -7.29 -9.59
N ALA A 168 5.63 -6.47 -9.81
CA ALA A 168 4.24 -6.86 -9.62
C ALA A 168 3.82 -7.99 -10.57
N GLU A 169 4.19 -7.90 -11.85
CA GLU A 169 3.91 -8.94 -12.84
C GLU A 169 4.64 -10.26 -12.53
N GLU A 170 5.94 -10.20 -12.19
CA GLU A 170 6.74 -11.38 -11.83
C GLU A 170 6.18 -12.12 -10.60
N ASN A 171 5.62 -11.36 -9.66
CA ASN A 171 5.04 -11.90 -8.42
C ASN A 171 3.52 -12.07 -8.48
N LYS A 172 2.89 -11.84 -9.64
CA LYS A 172 1.43 -11.95 -9.85
C LYS A 172 0.61 -11.13 -8.85
N LEU A 173 1.05 -9.92 -8.55
CA LEU A 173 0.40 -9.01 -7.61
C LEU A 173 -0.70 -8.22 -8.32
N ALA A 174 -1.83 -8.01 -7.64
CA ALA A 174 -2.92 -7.17 -8.14
C ALA A 174 -2.66 -5.69 -7.84
N VAL A 175 -2.06 -4.99 -8.81
CA VAL A 175 -1.58 -3.61 -8.68
C VAL A 175 -2.19 -2.69 -9.73
N TYR A 176 -2.53 -1.47 -9.31
CA TYR A 176 -2.93 -0.32 -10.12
C TYR A 176 -2.05 0.88 -9.79
N MET A 177 -1.46 1.53 -10.79
CA MET A 177 -0.53 2.63 -10.64
C MET A 177 -0.99 3.85 -11.44
N LEU A 178 -0.88 5.03 -10.83
CA LEU A 178 -1.02 6.31 -11.52
C LEU A 178 0.35 6.94 -11.72
N VAL A 179 0.71 7.18 -12.98
CA VAL A 179 2.00 7.74 -13.36
C VAL A 179 1.78 9.12 -13.97
N LYS A 180 2.47 10.14 -13.44
CA LYS A 180 2.36 11.50 -13.95
C LYS A 180 3.04 11.62 -15.32
N SER A 181 2.34 12.16 -16.30
CA SER A 181 2.85 12.48 -17.64
C SER A 181 2.52 13.94 -17.98
N GLY A 182 3.47 14.85 -17.69
CA GLY A 182 3.22 16.29 -17.82
C GLY A 182 2.16 16.77 -16.82
N SER A 183 1.07 17.37 -17.33
CA SER A 183 -0.11 17.76 -16.56
C SER A 183 -1.14 16.62 -16.38
N GLU A 184 -0.92 15.48 -17.03
CA GLU A 184 -1.85 14.35 -17.04
C GLU A 184 -1.34 13.17 -16.22
N PHE A 185 -2.17 12.14 -16.09
CA PHE A 185 -1.83 10.86 -15.48
C PHE A 185 -2.15 9.74 -16.45
N SER A 186 -1.22 8.80 -16.61
CA SER A 186 -1.46 7.52 -17.25
C SER A 186 -1.66 6.43 -16.20
N VAL A 187 -2.43 5.42 -16.58
CA VAL A 187 -2.68 4.24 -15.75
C VAL A 187 -1.76 3.12 -16.22
N GLN A 188 -1.12 2.46 -15.27
CA GLN A 188 -0.49 1.15 -15.47
C GLN A 188 -1.11 0.17 -14.48
N GLN A 189 -1.51 -1.01 -14.93
CA GLN A 189 -2.14 -2.00 -14.07
C GLN A 189 -1.79 -3.41 -14.50
N THR A 190 -1.76 -4.30 -13.53
CA THR A 190 -1.51 -5.73 -13.75
C THR A 190 -2.76 -6.46 -14.21
N LYS A 191 -2.56 -7.62 -14.83
CA LYS A 191 -3.67 -8.52 -15.19
C LYS A 191 -4.48 -8.92 -13.95
N GLN A 192 -3.82 -9.25 -12.84
CA GLN A 192 -4.47 -9.68 -11.60
C GLN A 192 -5.37 -8.59 -11.00
N PHE A 193 -4.97 -7.33 -11.13
CA PHE A 193 -5.84 -6.22 -10.72
C PHE A 193 -7.16 -6.21 -11.49
N THR A 194 -7.09 -6.38 -12.81
CA THR A 194 -8.28 -6.37 -13.69
C THR A 194 -9.19 -7.58 -13.42
N GLU A 195 -8.64 -8.73 -13.08
CA GLU A 195 -9.41 -9.93 -12.76
C GLU A 195 -10.17 -9.81 -11.42
N LEU A 196 -9.57 -9.14 -10.44
CA LEU A 196 -10.15 -8.98 -9.10
C LEU A 196 -11.06 -7.75 -8.97
N ALA A 197 -10.71 -6.66 -9.65
CA ALA A 197 -11.49 -5.44 -9.68
C ALA A 197 -12.48 -5.49 -10.85
N GLN A 198 -13.77 -5.62 -10.56
CA GLN A 198 -14.78 -5.31 -11.57
C GLN A 198 -14.80 -3.79 -11.74
N ILE A 199 -14.04 -3.30 -12.73
CA ILE A 199 -14.03 -1.90 -13.11
C ILE A 199 -15.41 -1.57 -13.68
N GLN A 200 -16.04 -0.54 -13.12
CA GLN A 200 -17.38 -0.09 -13.50
C GLN A 200 -17.34 1.25 -14.23
#